data_AF-A0AAD7T7T8-F1
#
_entry.id   AF-A0AAD7T7T8-F1
#
_cell.length_a   1.000
_cell.length_b   1.000
_cell.length_c   1.000
_cell.angle_alpha   90.00
_cell.angle_beta   90.00
_cell.angle_gamma   90.00
#
_symmetry.space_group_name_H-M   'P 1'
#
loop_
_entity.id
_entity.type
_entity.pdbx_description
1 polymer ?
#
loop_
_entity_poly.entity_id
_entity_poly.type
_entity_poly.pdbx_seq_one_letter_code
_entity_poly.pdbx_strand_id
1 'polypeptide(L)'
;MEIPHSLYGCVLLFNNDITNTWPEVRATLLCKSPGSVLGGCPFFTAVFSELGCTVDWIYTEGQTLGVESVTQAAVVRGPARCVLLGERPALNCLARASGIATRCQQVLDMARTARWEGQLAGTRKTTPGFRLVEKYAMLVGGISMHRHDLSGMVMLKDNHVWASGSITQAVRDARSVCGFSSKIEVECRNDVEAQEAARAGADIIMLDNYTPQLLHTAALSLKQQFPSVLIEASGGVTLLSLPLYFSPHVDIISLGCITQGCPTVDFSLKVQGKLPSNESVVHDDKDSHYNDDENISPSHDGKEMANTDCSLPRRDFAF
;
A
#
# COMPACT_ATOMS: atom_id res chain seq x y z
N MET A 1 1.15 -8.95 16.68
CA MET A 1 1.38 -9.89 15.56
C MET A 1 2.88 -9.97 15.40
N GLU A 2 3.51 -11.00 15.98
CA GLU A 2 4.97 -11.17 15.90
C GLU A 2 5.35 -11.52 14.46
N ILE A 3 6.23 -10.71 13.88
CA ILE A 3 6.73 -10.91 12.51
C ILE A 3 7.85 -11.96 12.59
N PRO A 4 7.87 -13.00 11.74
CA PRO A 4 8.88 -14.05 11.84
C PRO A 4 10.31 -13.52 11.65
N HIS A 5 11.22 -13.81 12.59
CA HIS A 5 12.65 -13.46 12.56
C HIS A 5 13.38 -13.88 11.26
N SER A 6 12.84 -14.85 10.51
CA SER A 6 13.46 -15.39 9.30
C SER A 6 13.46 -14.43 8.10
N LEU A 7 12.69 -13.33 8.13
CA LEU A 7 12.63 -12.38 7.01
C LEU A 7 13.73 -11.30 7.04
N TYR A 8 14.41 -11.12 8.18
CA TYR A 8 15.36 -10.01 8.37
C TYR A 8 16.81 -10.46 8.68
N GLY A 9 17.01 -11.70 9.14
CA GLY A 9 18.21 -12.06 9.90
C GLY A 9 19.51 -12.35 9.15
N CYS A 10 19.58 -12.36 7.80
CA CYS A 10 20.71 -13.02 7.13
C CYS A 10 21.52 -12.23 6.08
N VAL A 11 21.25 -10.94 5.81
CA VAL A 11 21.91 -10.26 4.66
C VAL A 11 22.93 -9.18 5.02
N LEU A 12 23.03 -8.68 6.25
CA LEU A 12 24.04 -7.65 6.57
C LEU A 12 24.61 -7.79 7.98
N LEU A 13 25.23 -8.93 8.33
CA LEU A 13 26.12 -8.94 9.50
C LEU A 13 27.45 -8.26 9.11
N PHE A 14 27.54 -6.95 9.31
CA PHE A 14 28.83 -6.28 9.44
C PHE A 14 29.50 -6.78 10.72
N ASN A 15 30.21 -7.90 10.64
CA ASN A 15 31.26 -8.20 11.60
C ASN A 15 32.39 -7.21 11.33
N ASN A 16 32.44 -6.09 12.06
CA ASN A 16 33.68 -5.36 12.33
C ASN A 16 33.52 -4.32 13.45
N ASP A 17 34.43 -4.40 14.41
CA ASP A 17 34.63 -3.62 15.65
C ASP A 17 34.68 -2.08 15.46
N ILE A 18 34.82 -1.61 14.22
CA ILE A 18 35.11 -0.21 13.85
C ILE A 18 33.88 0.71 14.00
N THR A 19 32.67 0.14 14.06
CA THR A 19 31.40 0.90 14.10
C THR A 19 30.81 1.07 15.51
N ASN A 20 31.38 0.41 16.52
CA ASN A 20 30.89 0.50 17.90
C ASN A 20 31.18 1.85 18.58
N THR A 21 32.07 2.65 17.99
CA THR A 21 32.46 3.98 18.49
C THR A 21 31.69 5.13 17.84
N TRP A 22 30.78 4.85 16.92
CA TRP A 22 30.10 5.90 16.16
C TRP A 22 28.97 6.53 16.99
N PRO A 23 28.82 7.86 16.94
CA PRO A 23 27.83 8.57 17.75
C PRO A 23 26.40 8.24 17.33
N GLU A 24 25.44 8.62 18.16
CA GLU A 24 24.04 8.68 17.74
C GLU A 24 23.89 9.69 16.60
N VAL A 25 23.03 9.34 15.64
CA VAL A 25 22.75 10.16 14.48
C VAL A 25 21.26 10.32 14.28
N ARG A 26 20.90 11.41 13.60
CA ARG A 26 19.58 11.66 13.07
C ARG A 26 19.62 11.40 11.57
N ALA A 27 18.72 10.57 11.06
CA ALA A 27 18.58 10.33 9.63
C ALA A 27 17.18 10.69 9.15
N THR A 28 17.11 11.37 8.03
CA THR A 28 15.86 11.89 7.47
C THR A 28 15.42 10.99 6.31
N LEU A 29 14.20 10.45 6.40
CA LEU A 29 13.58 9.69 5.32
C LEU A 29 12.96 10.67 4.31
N LEU A 30 13.44 10.62 3.08
CA LEU A 30 13.00 11.47 1.97
C LEU A 30 12.32 10.62 0.90
N CYS A 31 11.09 10.98 0.53
CA CYS A 31 10.38 10.50 -0.65
C CYS A 31 10.70 11.38 -1.84
N LYS A 32 11.07 10.79 -2.98
CA LYS A 32 11.40 11.49 -4.22
C LYS A 32 10.44 11.16 -5.37
N SER A 33 9.33 10.49 -5.06
CA SER A 33 8.26 10.20 -6.02
C SER A 33 6.99 10.92 -5.56
N PRO A 34 6.76 12.17 -6.03
CA PRO A 34 5.63 12.99 -5.61
C PRO A 34 4.29 12.30 -5.90
N GLY A 35 3.30 12.51 -5.04
CA GLY A 35 1.97 11.91 -5.20
C GLY A 35 1.89 10.41 -4.89
N SER A 36 2.96 9.82 -4.34
CA SER A 36 2.94 8.42 -3.88
C SER A 36 2.21 8.29 -2.55
N VAL A 37 1.50 7.18 -2.35
CA VAL A 37 0.86 6.85 -1.09
C VAL A 37 1.88 6.21 -0.16
N LEU A 38 2.00 6.73 1.07
CA LEU A 38 2.81 6.13 2.12
C LEU A 38 2.17 4.83 2.60
N GLY A 39 2.88 3.72 2.39
CA GLY A 39 2.47 2.42 2.90
C GLY A 39 3.67 1.56 3.31
N GLY A 40 3.50 0.79 4.38
CA GLY A 40 4.52 -0.07 4.97
C GLY A 40 5.21 0.51 6.22
N CYS A 41 4.62 1.49 6.88
CA CYS A 41 5.18 2.12 8.08
C CYS A 41 5.52 1.09 9.19
N PRO A 42 4.67 0.08 9.50
CA PRO A 42 4.94 -0.88 10.56
C PRO A 42 6.17 -1.73 10.28
N PHE A 43 6.39 -2.10 9.01
CA PHE A 43 7.54 -2.90 8.61
C PHE A 43 8.83 -2.08 8.66
N PHE A 44 8.78 -0.82 8.23
CA PHE A 44 9.92 0.09 8.34
C PHE A 44 10.28 0.35 9.80
N THR A 45 9.29 0.65 10.65
CA THR A 45 9.50 0.84 12.09
C THR A 45 10.03 -0.43 12.76
N ALA A 46 9.49 -1.62 12.44
CA ALA A 46 9.95 -2.88 13.03
C ALA A 46 11.43 -3.16 12.76
N VAL A 47 11.93 -2.89 11.54
CA VAL A 47 13.36 -3.05 11.21
C VAL A 47 14.23 -2.18 12.12
N PHE A 48 13.85 -0.92 12.35
CA PHE A 48 14.62 -0.02 13.19
C PHE A 48 14.47 -0.31 14.68
N SER A 49 13.28 -0.72 15.13
CA SER A 49 13.06 -1.13 16.52
C SER A 49 13.90 -2.35 16.91
N GLU A 50 14.04 -3.34 16.02
CA GLU A 50 14.91 -4.51 16.25
C GLU A 50 16.38 -4.11 16.43
N LEU A 51 16.80 -3.00 15.83
CA LEU A 51 18.17 -2.49 15.90
C LEU A 51 18.36 -1.45 17.03
N GLY A 52 17.36 -1.22 17.87
CA GLY A 52 17.40 -0.23 18.95
C GLY A 52 17.32 1.23 18.48
N CYS A 53 16.75 1.47 17.31
CA CYS A 53 16.48 2.81 16.76
C CYS A 53 15.01 3.21 16.94
N THR A 54 14.73 4.51 16.94
CA THR A 54 13.39 5.08 16.96
C THR A 54 13.03 5.72 15.62
N VAL A 55 11.74 5.71 15.27
CA VAL A 55 11.21 6.29 14.02
C VAL A 55 10.07 7.24 14.37
N ASP A 56 10.23 8.51 14.04
CA ASP A 56 9.20 9.54 14.15
C ASP A 56 8.61 9.83 12.76
N TRP A 57 7.36 9.41 12.55
CA TRP A 57 6.64 9.66 11.30
C TRP A 57 6.06 11.08 11.26
N ILE A 58 6.17 11.75 10.12
CA ILE A 58 5.57 13.07 9.86
C ILE A 58 4.20 12.91 9.19
N TYR A 59 4.06 11.88 8.36
CA TYR A 59 2.84 11.51 7.67
C TYR A 59 2.23 10.26 8.29
N THR A 60 0.91 10.18 8.28
CA THR A 60 0.20 8.96 8.67
C THR A 60 0.14 8.00 7.50
N GLU A 61 0.08 6.71 7.80
CA GLU A 61 -0.08 5.67 6.79
C GLU A 61 -1.33 5.87 5.94
N GLY A 62 -1.23 5.58 4.64
CA GLY A 62 -2.28 5.83 3.66
C GLY A 62 -2.34 7.28 3.14
N GLN A 63 -1.58 8.22 3.71
CA GLN A 63 -1.51 9.57 3.17
C GLN A 63 -0.67 9.65 1.89
N THR A 64 -1.10 10.51 0.98
CA THR A 64 -0.31 10.91 -0.17
C THR A 64 0.85 11.80 0.26
N LEU A 65 2.07 11.38 -0.06
CA LEU A 65 3.29 12.14 0.18
C LEU A 65 3.41 13.24 -0.87
N GLY A 66 3.52 14.47 -0.36
CA GLY A 66 3.82 15.77 -0.98
C GLY A 66 3.72 15.98 -2.49
N VAL A 67 3.27 17.19 -2.85
CA VAL A 67 3.24 17.70 -4.24
C VAL A 67 4.63 18.14 -4.73
N GLU A 68 5.58 18.31 -3.80
CA GLU A 68 6.96 18.73 -4.06
C GLU A 68 7.85 17.59 -4.56
N SER A 69 8.94 17.95 -5.24
CA SER A 69 9.88 16.97 -5.82
C SER A 69 10.54 16.06 -4.79
N VAL A 70 10.75 16.52 -3.55
CA VAL A 70 11.31 15.73 -2.45
C VAL A 70 10.57 16.06 -1.16
N THR A 71 9.94 15.05 -0.55
CA THR A 71 9.15 15.21 0.68
C THR A 71 9.79 14.47 1.84
N GLN A 72 9.91 15.12 3.00
CA GLN A 72 10.37 14.47 4.23
C GLN A 72 9.23 13.67 4.87
N ALA A 73 9.37 12.34 4.95
CA ALA A 73 8.31 11.45 5.43
C ALA A 73 8.47 11.05 6.91
N ALA A 74 9.72 10.89 7.38
CA ALA A 74 10.02 10.48 8.76
C ALA A 74 11.44 10.88 9.18
N VAL A 75 11.72 10.71 10.47
CA VAL A 75 13.06 10.85 11.05
C VAL A 75 13.40 9.59 11.85
N VAL A 76 14.56 9.00 11.59
CA VAL A 76 15.11 7.87 12.34
C VAL A 76 16.22 8.36 13.27
N ARG A 77 16.26 7.89 14.51
CA ARG A 77 17.33 8.18 15.47
C ARG A 77 17.87 6.90 16.10
N GLY A 78 19.16 6.89 16.37
CA GLY A 78 19.85 5.80 17.06
C GLY A 78 21.35 5.77 16.74
N PRO A 79 22.07 4.74 17.20
CA PRO A 79 23.47 4.57 16.88
C PRO A 79 23.69 4.53 15.37
N ALA A 80 24.69 5.25 14.84
CA ALA A 80 24.93 5.32 13.40
C ALA A 80 25.04 3.94 12.73
N ARG A 81 25.69 2.98 13.40
CA ARG A 81 25.79 1.59 12.91
C ARG A 81 24.41 0.95 12.70
N CYS A 82 23.48 1.17 13.63
CA CYS A 82 22.15 0.58 13.61
C CYS A 82 21.27 1.24 12.55
N VAL A 83 21.38 2.57 12.40
CA VAL A 83 20.68 3.31 11.36
C VAL A 83 21.11 2.85 9.96
N LEU A 84 22.43 2.71 9.73
CA LEU A 84 22.97 2.27 8.43
C LEU A 84 22.71 0.79 8.16
N LEU A 85 22.74 -0.06 9.19
CA LEU A 85 22.40 -1.47 9.08
C LEU A 85 20.94 -1.68 8.67
N GLY A 86 20.01 -0.92 9.27
CA GLY A 86 18.59 -0.99 8.99
C GLY A 86 18.17 -0.34 7.67
N GLU A 87 18.99 0.56 7.12
CA GLU A 87 18.64 1.40 5.97
C GLU A 87 18.09 0.59 4.79
N ARG A 88 18.89 -0.33 4.24
CA ARG A 88 18.51 -1.06 3.01
C ARG A 88 17.27 -1.95 3.19
N PRO A 89 17.17 -2.82 4.21
CA PRO A 89 15.97 -3.63 4.39
C PRO A 89 14.72 -2.77 4.65
N ALA A 90 14.82 -1.70 5.45
CA ALA A 90 13.70 -0.82 5.74
C ALA A 90 13.23 -0.07 4.47
N LEU A 91 14.15 0.53 3.71
CA LEU A 91 13.83 1.25 2.48
C LEU A 91 13.24 0.32 1.41
N ASN A 92 13.79 -0.88 1.21
CA ASN A 92 13.26 -1.83 0.24
C ASN A 92 11.82 -2.25 0.58
N CYS A 93 11.54 -2.48 1.87
CA CYS A 93 10.19 -2.84 2.30
C CYS A 93 9.20 -1.69 2.07
N LEU A 94 9.55 -0.49 2.53
CA LEU A 94 8.70 0.69 2.40
C LEU A 94 8.48 1.08 0.93
N ALA A 95 9.53 1.06 0.11
CA ALA A 95 9.47 1.39 -1.31
C ALA A 95 8.49 0.48 -2.09
N ARG A 96 8.52 -0.83 -1.81
CA ARG A 96 7.60 -1.78 -2.46
C ARG A 96 6.18 -1.67 -1.93
N ALA A 97 6.00 -1.54 -0.60
CA ALA A 97 4.70 -1.36 0.00
C ALA A 97 4.02 -0.06 -0.47
N SER A 98 4.72 1.07 -0.45
CA SER A 98 4.22 2.36 -0.93
C SER A 98 3.92 2.33 -2.44
N GLY A 99 4.72 1.62 -3.25
CA GLY A 99 4.45 1.42 -4.67
C GLY A 99 3.11 0.71 -4.92
N ILE A 100 2.86 -0.37 -4.19
CA ILE A 100 1.59 -1.12 -4.25
C ILE A 100 0.43 -0.25 -3.75
N ALA A 101 0.57 0.43 -2.61
CA ALA A 101 -0.47 1.30 -2.08
C ALA A 101 -0.83 2.43 -3.08
N THR A 102 0.18 3.02 -3.73
CA THR A 102 0.00 4.03 -4.78
C THR A 102 -0.76 3.46 -5.98
N ARG A 103 -0.40 2.25 -6.43
CA ARG A 103 -1.09 1.57 -7.53
C ARG A 103 -2.55 1.25 -7.18
N CYS A 104 -2.82 0.88 -5.93
CA CYS A 104 -4.16 0.62 -5.41
C CYS A 104 -5.02 1.90 -5.41
N GLN A 105 -4.45 3.01 -4.94
CA GLN A 105 -5.12 4.32 -4.97
C GLN A 105 -5.48 4.73 -6.41
N GLN A 106 -4.56 4.54 -7.37
CA GLN A 106 -4.80 4.83 -8.79
C GLN A 106 -6.00 4.06 -9.36
N VAL A 107 -6.09 2.74 -9.11
CA VAL A 107 -7.22 1.94 -9.61
C VAL A 107 -8.52 2.29 -8.90
N LEU A 108 -8.46 2.62 -7.62
CA LEU A 108 -9.63 3.03 -6.84
C LEU A 108 -10.19 4.36 -7.34
N ASP A 109 -9.32 5.31 -7.69
CA ASP A 109 -9.73 6.58 -8.27
C ASP A 109 -10.37 6.39 -9.66
N MET A 110 -9.85 5.47 -10.48
CA MET A 110 -10.48 5.10 -11.76
C MET A 110 -11.90 4.54 -11.57
N ALA A 111 -12.10 3.65 -10.59
CA ALA A 111 -13.41 3.11 -10.26
C ALA A 111 -14.40 4.19 -9.78
N ARG A 112 -13.93 5.11 -8.92
CA ARG A 112 -14.72 6.26 -8.45
C ARG A 112 -15.12 7.19 -9.58
N THR A 113 -14.20 7.51 -10.50
CA THR A 113 -14.50 8.33 -11.69
C THR A 113 -15.55 7.66 -12.57
N ALA A 114 -15.48 6.34 -12.72
CA ALA A 114 -16.47 5.55 -13.46
C ALA A 114 -17.79 5.33 -12.69
N ARG A 115 -17.88 5.76 -11.43
CA ARG A 115 -19.01 5.51 -10.51
C ARG A 115 -19.36 4.02 -10.40
N TRP A 116 -18.35 3.17 -10.44
CA TRP A 116 -18.52 1.73 -10.22
C TRP A 116 -18.49 1.42 -8.73
N GLU A 117 -19.48 0.68 -8.24
CA GLU A 117 -19.70 0.41 -6.80
C GLU A 117 -19.15 -0.94 -6.33
N GLY A 118 -18.54 -1.73 -7.22
CA GLY A 118 -17.97 -3.02 -6.86
C GLY A 118 -16.64 -2.92 -6.11
N GLN A 119 -16.01 -4.07 -5.89
CA GLN A 119 -14.77 -4.21 -5.15
C GLN A 119 -13.58 -4.48 -6.07
N LEU A 120 -12.56 -3.62 -5.99
CA LEU A 120 -11.25 -3.92 -6.56
C LEU A 120 -10.49 -4.86 -5.63
N ALA A 121 -9.85 -5.87 -6.21
CA ALA A 121 -9.14 -6.88 -5.43
C ALA A 121 -7.73 -7.16 -5.96
N GLY A 122 -6.81 -7.48 -5.04
CA GLY A 122 -5.52 -8.06 -5.37
C GLY A 122 -5.62 -9.56 -5.72
N THR A 123 -4.48 -10.24 -5.83
CA THR A 123 -4.44 -11.68 -6.10
C THR A 123 -3.43 -12.39 -5.20
N ARG A 124 -3.22 -13.70 -5.39
CA ARG A 124 -2.12 -14.45 -4.75
C ARG A 124 -0.82 -14.43 -5.57
N LYS A 125 -0.77 -13.67 -6.67
CA LYS A 125 0.43 -13.47 -7.51
C LYS A 125 1.39 -12.48 -6.84
N THR A 126 1.82 -12.84 -5.63
CA THR A 126 2.65 -12.04 -4.73
C THR A 126 4.08 -12.54 -4.75
N THR A 127 5.03 -11.69 -4.39
CA THR A 127 6.45 -12.09 -4.24
C THR A 127 6.58 -13.18 -3.15
N PRO A 128 7.23 -14.33 -3.41
CA PRO A 128 7.45 -15.36 -2.39
C PRO A 128 8.14 -14.79 -1.15
N GLY A 129 7.65 -15.14 0.04
CA GLY A 129 8.15 -14.61 1.32
C GLY A 129 7.68 -13.19 1.67
N PHE A 130 7.18 -12.39 0.72
CA PHE A 130 6.84 -10.98 0.94
C PHE A 130 5.32 -10.69 0.93
N ARG A 131 4.49 -11.74 0.87
CA ARG A 131 3.03 -11.64 0.75
C ARG A 131 2.39 -10.76 1.83
N LEU A 132 2.84 -10.85 3.07
CA LEU A 132 2.28 -10.07 4.18
C LEU A 132 2.36 -8.57 3.88
N VAL A 133 3.53 -8.09 3.45
CA VAL A 133 3.76 -6.68 3.13
C VAL A 133 2.94 -6.24 1.92
N GLU A 134 2.89 -7.05 0.87
CA GLU A 134 2.14 -6.72 -0.34
C GLU A 134 0.62 -6.67 -0.11
N LYS A 135 0.08 -7.62 0.67
CA LYS A 135 -1.35 -7.65 1.03
C LYS A 135 -1.70 -6.51 1.99
N TYR A 136 -0.82 -6.20 2.93
CA TYR A 136 -0.98 -5.06 3.81
C TYR A 136 -1.02 -3.74 3.02
N ALA A 137 -0.12 -3.57 2.05
CA ALA A 137 -0.12 -2.39 1.18
C ALA A 137 -1.40 -2.23 0.35
N MET A 138 -2.06 -3.33 -0.04
CA MET A 138 -3.38 -3.28 -0.69
C MET A 138 -4.45 -2.68 0.23
N LEU A 139 -4.46 -3.10 1.51
CA LEU A 139 -5.39 -2.57 2.51
C LEU A 139 -5.16 -1.07 2.74
N VAL A 140 -3.89 -0.67 2.87
CA VAL A 140 -3.51 0.75 3.00
C VAL A 140 -3.96 1.56 1.78
N GLY A 141 -3.83 0.99 0.57
CA GLY A 141 -4.29 1.60 -0.67
C GLY A 141 -5.79 1.52 -0.92
N GLY A 142 -6.58 0.99 0.03
CA GLY A 142 -8.04 1.02 0.02
C GLY A 142 -8.72 -0.03 -0.86
N ILE A 143 -8.02 -1.09 -1.27
CA ILE A 143 -8.63 -2.17 -2.06
C ILE A 143 -8.66 -3.49 -1.28
N SER A 144 -9.51 -4.42 -1.71
CA SER A 144 -9.58 -5.74 -1.09
C SER A 144 -8.29 -6.52 -1.34
N MET A 145 -7.75 -7.13 -0.29
CA MET A 145 -6.60 -8.01 -0.43
C MET A 145 -6.95 -9.30 -1.20
N HIS A 146 -8.24 -9.64 -1.39
CA HIS A 146 -8.70 -10.98 -1.76
C HIS A 146 -8.29 -12.03 -0.72
N ARG A 147 -8.48 -13.32 -0.97
CA ARG A 147 -7.97 -14.35 -0.03
C ARG A 147 -6.46 -14.24 0.16
N HIS A 148 -6.02 -14.37 1.42
CA HIS A 148 -4.60 -14.27 1.79
C HIS A 148 -3.83 -15.51 1.34
N ASP A 149 -4.35 -16.70 1.64
CA ASP A 149 -3.72 -17.99 1.36
C ASP A 149 -4.73 -18.99 0.80
N LEU A 150 -4.45 -20.29 0.92
CA LEU A 150 -5.32 -21.38 0.45
C LEU A 150 -6.42 -21.76 1.46
N SER A 151 -6.36 -21.26 2.69
CA SER A 151 -7.28 -21.61 3.78
C SER A 151 -8.46 -20.64 3.92
N GLY A 152 -8.31 -19.38 3.46
CA GLY A 152 -9.34 -18.36 3.66
C GLY A 152 -10.65 -18.59 2.88
N MET A 153 -10.56 -19.12 1.66
CA MET A 153 -11.72 -19.40 0.81
C MET A 153 -11.37 -20.51 -0.17
N VAL A 154 -12.32 -21.40 -0.46
CA VAL A 154 -12.12 -22.44 -1.47
C VAL A 154 -12.23 -21.80 -2.85
N MET A 155 -11.18 -21.96 -3.67
CA MET A 155 -11.22 -21.57 -5.08
C MET A 155 -10.96 -22.78 -5.96
N LEU A 156 -11.98 -23.15 -6.72
CA LEU A 156 -11.93 -24.23 -7.68
C LEU A 156 -11.46 -23.68 -9.02
N LYS A 157 -10.25 -24.07 -9.40
CA LYS A 157 -9.65 -23.78 -10.71
C LYS A 157 -9.87 -24.95 -11.68
N ASP A 158 -9.56 -24.71 -12.95
CA ASP A 158 -9.51 -25.71 -14.03
C ASP A 158 -8.97 -27.10 -13.61
N ASN A 159 -7.85 -27.14 -12.89
CA ASN A 159 -7.21 -28.39 -12.46
C ASN A 159 -8.02 -29.16 -11.42
N HIS A 160 -8.77 -28.46 -10.56
CA HIS A 160 -9.63 -29.09 -9.54
C HIS A 160 -10.88 -29.67 -10.19
N VAL A 161 -11.43 -28.94 -11.17
CA VAL A 161 -12.57 -29.40 -11.97
C VAL A 161 -12.19 -30.64 -12.76
N TRP A 162 -11.02 -30.63 -13.41
CA TRP A 162 -10.50 -31.79 -14.13
C TRP A 162 -10.32 -33.01 -13.22
N ALA A 163 -9.73 -32.82 -12.04
CA ALA A 163 -9.52 -33.89 -11.07
C ALA A 163 -10.83 -34.46 -10.49
N SER A 164 -11.87 -33.63 -10.34
CA SER A 164 -13.19 -34.04 -9.81
C SER A 164 -14.15 -34.57 -10.90
N GLY A 165 -13.79 -34.42 -12.17
CA GLY A 165 -14.57 -34.84 -13.34
C GLY A 165 -15.65 -33.86 -13.81
N SER A 166 -16.18 -33.00 -12.94
CA SER A 166 -17.14 -31.94 -13.30
C SER A 166 -17.13 -30.77 -12.31
N ILE A 167 -17.65 -29.61 -12.72
CA ILE A 167 -17.79 -28.44 -11.83
C ILE A 167 -18.80 -28.75 -10.73
N THR A 168 -19.93 -29.36 -11.10
CA THR A 168 -20.98 -29.74 -10.14
C THR A 168 -20.43 -30.62 -9.02
N GLN A 169 -19.61 -31.63 -9.36
CA GLN A 169 -19.01 -32.50 -8.37
C GLN A 169 -17.99 -31.76 -7.51
N ALA A 170 -17.10 -30.97 -8.13
CA ALA A 170 -16.08 -30.20 -7.41
C ALA A 170 -16.69 -29.24 -6.38
N VAL A 171 -17.79 -28.55 -6.73
CA VAL A 171 -18.50 -27.64 -5.81
C VAL A 171 -19.15 -28.40 -4.66
N ARG A 172 -19.77 -29.56 -4.93
CA ARG A 172 -20.38 -30.40 -3.90
C ARG A 172 -19.35 -30.94 -2.91
N ASP A 173 -18.22 -31.43 -3.43
CA ASP A 173 -17.12 -31.95 -2.63
C ASP A 173 -16.54 -30.83 -1.75
N ALA A 174 -16.25 -29.67 -2.34
CA ALA A 174 -15.80 -28.49 -1.60
C ALA A 174 -16.78 -28.10 -0.48
N ARG A 175 -18.09 -28.04 -0.79
CA ARG A 175 -19.13 -27.69 0.19
C ARG A 175 -19.22 -28.69 1.34
N SER A 176 -19.04 -29.97 1.06
CA SER A 176 -19.06 -31.03 2.07
C SER A 176 -17.91 -30.89 3.09
N VAL A 177 -16.77 -30.36 2.65
CA VAL A 177 -15.56 -30.18 3.48
C VAL A 177 -15.59 -28.85 4.22
N CYS A 178 -15.91 -27.74 3.54
CA CYS A 178 -15.83 -26.40 4.14
C CYS A 178 -17.08 -25.97 4.91
N GLY A 179 -18.21 -26.66 4.71
CA GLY A 179 -19.48 -26.34 5.34
C GLY A 179 -19.96 -24.92 5.01
N PHE A 180 -20.59 -24.27 6.00
CA PHE A 180 -21.18 -22.93 5.87
C PHE A 180 -20.19 -21.78 6.12
N SER A 181 -19.01 -22.06 6.68
CA SER A 181 -18.07 -21.02 7.16
C SER A 181 -17.20 -20.42 6.06
N SER A 182 -17.11 -21.06 4.90
CA SER A 182 -16.25 -20.62 3.79
C SER A 182 -17.05 -20.45 2.51
N LYS A 183 -16.72 -19.40 1.76
CA LYS A 183 -17.23 -19.21 0.40
C LYS A 183 -16.55 -20.17 -0.56
N ILE A 184 -17.24 -20.49 -1.64
CA ILE A 184 -16.73 -21.27 -2.77
C ILE A 184 -16.73 -20.37 -4.01
N GLU A 185 -15.53 -20.12 -4.52
CA GLU A 185 -15.29 -19.41 -5.77
C GLU A 185 -14.94 -20.43 -6.86
N VAL A 186 -15.51 -20.27 -8.06
CA VAL A 186 -15.22 -21.14 -9.20
C VAL A 186 -14.72 -20.31 -10.37
N GLU A 187 -13.56 -20.70 -10.91
CA GLU A 187 -12.99 -20.14 -12.14
C GLU A 187 -13.66 -20.78 -13.35
N CYS A 188 -14.29 -19.96 -14.19
CA CYS A 188 -15.04 -20.37 -15.36
C CYS A 188 -14.49 -19.71 -16.62
N ARG A 189 -14.35 -20.50 -17.70
CA ARG A 189 -13.78 -20.07 -18.98
C ARG A 189 -14.84 -19.76 -20.04
N ASN A 190 -16.08 -20.17 -19.80
CA ASN A 190 -17.21 -19.96 -20.70
C ASN A 190 -18.54 -19.94 -19.93
N ASP A 191 -19.60 -19.49 -20.60
CA ASP A 191 -20.91 -19.27 -19.98
C ASP A 191 -21.58 -20.57 -19.53
N VAL A 192 -21.25 -21.70 -20.16
CA VAL A 192 -21.76 -23.03 -19.78
C VAL A 192 -21.19 -23.43 -18.42
N GLU A 193 -19.88 -23.29 -18.24
CA GLU A 193 -19.19 -23.53 -16.96
C GLU A 193 -19.72 -22.61 -15.86
N ALA A 194 -19.92 -21.32 -16.17
CA ALA A 194 -20.44 -20.34 -15.22
C ALA A 194 -21.86 -20.69 -14.75
N GLN A 195 -22.76 -21.06 -15.67
CA GLN A 195 -24.11 -21.50 -15.30
C GLN A 195 -24.11 -22.80 -14.50
N GLU A 196 -23.21 -23.74 -14.83
CA GLU A 196 -23.06 -24.98 -14.05
C GLU A 196 -22.61 -24.67 -12.61
N ALA A 197 -21.60 -23.83 -12.44
CA ALA A 197 -21.10 -23.39 -11.13
C ALA A 197 -22.19 -22.70 -10.30
N ALA A 198 -22.97 -21.81 -10.92
CA ALA A 198 -24.10 -21.13 -10.28
C ALA A 198 -25.15 -22.13 -9.77
N ARG A 199 -25.57 -23.06 -10.63
CA ARG A 199 -26.55 -24.11 -10.28
C ARG A 199 -26.04 -25.06 -9.20
N ALA A 200 -24.73 -25.29 -9.17
CA ALA A 200 -24.10 -26.13 -8.15
C ALA A 200 -23.99 -25.45 -6.77
N GLY A 201 -24.26 -24.14 -6.67
CA GLY A 201 -24.24 -23.38 -5.43
C GLY A 201 -22.89 -22.76 -5.08
N ALA A 202 -22.12 -22.36 -6.10
CA ALA A 202 -20.97 -21.49 -5.91
C ALA A 202 -21.40 -20.12 -5.38
N ASP A 203 -20.62 -19.55 -4.47
CA ASP A 203 -20.87 -18.21 -3.91
C ASP A 203 -20.38 -17.11 -4.85
N ILE A 204 -19.27 -17.39 -5.56
CA ILE A 204 -18.59 -16.46 -6.46
C ILE A 204 -18.25 -17.19 -7.77
N ILE A 205 -18.56 -16.56 -8.89
CA ILE A 205 -18.16 -17.02 -10.23
C ILE A 205 -17.11 -16.06 -10.76
N MET A 206 -15.90 -16.56 -10.98
CA MET A 206 -14.84 -15.83 -11.64
C MET A 206 -14.87 -16.11 -13.13
N LEU A 207 -15.13 -15.09 -13.93
CA LEU A 207 -15.05 -15.11 -15.38
C LEU A 207 -13.62 -14.77 -15.81
N ASP A 208 -12.81 -15.79 -16.12
CA ASP A 208 -11.37 -15.62 -16.39
C ASP A 208 -11.08 -15.37 -17.88
N ASN A 209 -10.31 -14.32 -18.16
CA ASN A 209 -9.88 -13.89 -19.50
C ASN A 209 -11.03 -13.58 -20.48
N TYR A 210 -12.19 -13.15 -19.97
CA TYR A 210 -13.27 -12.63 -20.79
C TYR A 210 -12.90 -11.28 -21.41
N THR A 211 -13.30 -11.03 -22.65
CA THR A 211 -13.28 -9.67 -23.20
C THR A 211 -14.35 -8.82 -22.48
N PRO A 212 -14.18 -7.48 -22.38
CA PRO A 212 -15.15 -6.63 -21.72
C PRO A 212 -16.60 -6.83 -22.21
N GLN A 213 -16.81 -6.99 -23.51
CA GLN A 213 -18.13 -7.17 -24.11
C GLN A 213 -18.78 -8.50 -23.70
N LEU A 214 -17.98 -9.58 -23.71
CA LEU A 214 -18.45 -10.89 -23.29
C LEU A 214 -18.70 -10.91 -21.78
N LEU A 215 -17.83 -10.28 -20.99
CA LEU A 215 -17.96 -10.19 -19.54
C LEU A 215 -19.29 -9.55 -19.15
N HIS A 216 -19.62 -8.40 -19.73
CA HIS A 216 -20.85 -7.67 -19.40
C HIS A 216 -22.10 -8.48 -19.73
N THR A 217 -22.09 -9.17 -20.88
CA THR A 217 -23.20 -10.00 -21.33
C THR A 217 -23.38 -11.22 -20.43
N ALA A 218 -22.28 -11.91 -20.09
CA ALA A 218 -22.29 -13.07 -19.21
C ALA A 218 -22.70 -12.70 -17.78
N ALA A 219 -22.15 -11.62 -17.23
CA ALA A 219 -22.47 -11.12 -15.90
C ALA A 219 -23.96 -10.73 -15.77
N LEU A 220 -24.51 -10.02 -16.76
CA LEU A 220 -25.94 -9.69 -16.80
C LEU A 220 -26.82 -10.97 -16.79
N SER A 221 -26.51 -11.93 -17.68
CA SER A 221 -27.25 -13.19 -17.78
C SER A 221 -27.20 -13.99 -16.48
N LEU A 222 -26.02 -14.07 -15.84
CA LEU A 222 -25.85 -14.75 -14.57
C LEU A 222 -26.61 -14.07 -13.44
N LYS A 223 -26.54 -12.73 -13.33
CA LYS A 223 -27.28 -11.98 -12.30
C LYS A 223 -28.79 -12.07 -12.44
N GLN A 224 -29.32 -12.15 -13.67
CA GLN A 224 -30.75 -12.35 -13.91
C GLN A 224 -31.25 -13.71 -13.44
N GLN A 225 -30.44 -14.76 -13.63
CA GLN A 225 -30.80 -16.13 -13.22
C GLN A 225 -30.46 -16.44 -11.76
N PHE A 226 -29.36 -15.87 -11.25
CA PHE A 226 -28.76 -16.15 -9.95
C PHE A 226 -28.36 -14.84 -9.24
N PRO A 227 -29.35 -14.04 -8.78
CA PRO A 227 -29.10 -12.68 -8.27
C PRO A 227 -28.20 -12.63 -7.03
N SER A 228 -28.11 -13.71 -6.26
CA SER A 228 -27.30 -13.81 -5.05
C SER A 228 -25.82 -14.15 -5.30
N VAL A 229 -25.46 -14.60 -6.51
CA VAL A 229 -24.09 -14.99 -6.84
C VAL A 229 -23.25 -13.74 -7.11
N LEU A 230 -22.04 -13.69 -6.56
CA LEU A 230 -21.08 -12.64 -6.87
C LEU A 230 -20.33 -12.97 -8.17
N ILE A 231 -20.15 -11.99 -9.02
CA ILE A 231 -19.43 -12.11 -10.30
C ILE A 231 -18.10 -11.39 -10.18
N GLU A 232 -17.02 -12.13 -10.38
CA GLU A 232 -15.66 -11.62 -10.41
C GLU A 232 -15.12 -11.63 -11.84
N ALA A 233 -14.48 -10.53 -12.26
CA ALA A 233 -13.70 -10.46 -13.48
C ALA A 233 -12.21 -10.56 -13.16
N SER A 234 -11.51 -11.45 -13.87
CA SER A 234 -10.07 -11.66 -13.74
C SER A 234 -9.44 -11.98 -15.10
N GLY A 235 -8.12 -11.94 -15.18
CA GLY A 235 -7.34 -12.33 -16.36
C GLY A 235 -7.05 -11.16 -17.29
N GLY A 236 -5.77 -10.88 -17.54
CA GLY A 236 -5.35 -9.85 -18.50
C GLY A 236 -5.75 -8.39 -18.21
N VAL A 237 -6.36 -8.09 -17.05
CA VAL A 237 -6.77 -6.72 -16.70
C VAL A 237 -5.54 -5.86 -16.37
N THR A 238 -5.42 -4.74 -17.09
CA THR A 238 -4.36 -3.74 -16.93
C THR A 238 -4.97 -2.41 -16.48
N LEU A 239 -4.15 -1.45 -16.05
CA LEU A 239 -4.64 -0.09 -15.76
C LEU A 239 -5.36 0.55 -16.95
N LEU A 240 -4.87 0.32 -18.17
CA LEU A 240 -5.46 0.90 -19.38
C LEU A 240 -6.80 0.25 -19.73
N SER A 241 -6.92 -1.06 -19.53
CA SER A 241 -8.14 -1.80 -19.86
C SER A 241 -9.18 -1.79 -18.74
N LEU A 242 -8.79 -1.56 -17.48
CA LEU A 242 -9.66 -1.60 -16.31
C LEU A 242 -10.99 -0.83 -16.48
N PRO A 243 -11.02 0.42 -17.00
CA PRO A 243 -12.28 1.15 -17.16
C PRO A 243 -13.33 0.43 -18.02
N LEU A 244 -12.90 -0.44 -18.94
CA LEU A 244 -13.79 -1.21 -19.80
C LEU A 244 -14.49 -2.36 -19.06
N TYR A 245 -13.92 -2.81 -17.93
CA TYR A 245 -14.45 -3.92 -17.13
C TYR A 245 -15.49 -3.47 -16.10
N PHE A 246 -15.65 -2.17 -15.86
CA PHE A 246 -16.66 -1.66 -14.95
C PHE A 246 -18.07 -1.88 -15.51
N SER A 247 -18.90 -2.57 -14.73
CA SER A 247 -20.28 -2.86 -15.05
C SER A 247 -21.11 -3.06 -13.78
N PRO A 248 -22.40 -2.68 -13.78
CA PRO A 248 -23.28 -2.85 -12.63
C PRO A 248 -23.55 -4.32 -12.28
N HIS A 249 -23.19 -5.26 -13.16
CA HIS A 249 -23.37 -6.70 -12.94
C HIS A 249 -22.09 -7.42 -12.53
N VAL A 250 -20.96 -6.71 -12.51
CA VAL A 250 -19.66 -7.23 -12.06
C VAL A 250 -19.43 -6.68 -10.66
N ASP A 251 -19.33 -7.56 -9.66
CA ASP A 251 -19.19 -7.17 -8.25
C ASP A 251 -17.73 -7.02 -7.85
N ILE A 252 -16.83 -7.81 -8.46
CA ILE A 252 -15.40 -7.86 -8.10
C ILE A 252 -14.56 -7.78 -9.37
N ILE A 253 -13.47 -7.01 -9.36
CA ILE A 253 -12.44 -7.05 -10.40
C ILE A 253 -11.10 -7.28 -9.72
N SER A 254 -10.46 -8.43 -9.99
CA SER A 254 -9.14 -8.74 -9.43
C SER A 254 -8.02 -8.47 -10.42
N LEU A 255 -6.97 -7.78 -9.96
CA LEU A 255 -5.87 -7.35 -10.82
C LEU A 255 -4.53 -7.90 -10.33
N GLY A 256 -3.90 -8.75 -11.14
CA GLY A 256 -2.54 -9.23 -10.89
C GLY A 256 -1.48 -8.11 -10.99
N CYS A 257 -1.75 -7.08 -11.80
CA CYS A 257 -0.84 -5.95 -12.04
C CYS A 257 -0.71 -4.99 -10.84
N ILE A 258 -1.49 -5.19 -9.77
CA ILE A 258 -1.31 -4.49 -8.49
C ILE A 258 0.02 -4.89 -7.84
N THR A 259 0.42 -6.17 -7.95
CA THR A 259 1.66 -6.69 -7.34
C THR A 259 2.73 -7.00 -8.38
N GLN A 260 2.34 -7.61 -9.50
CA GLN A 260 3.26 -8.00 -10.57
C GLN A 260 3.58 -6.79 -11.45
N GLY A 261 4.87 -6.48 -11.61
CA GLY A 261 5.31 -5.34 -12.40
C GLY A 261 4.95 -3.98 -11.80
N CYS A 262 4.57 -3.92 -10.53
CA CYS A 262 4.32 -2.66 -9.83
C CYS A 262 5.66 -1.94 -9.56
N PRO A 263 5.82 -0.67 -10.01
CA PRO A 263 6.98 0.15 -9.67
C PRO A 263 7.08 0.37 -8.16
N THR A 264 8.31 0.57 -7.69
CA THR A 264 8.61 0.98 -6.31
C THR A 264 8.67 2.50 -6.20
N VAL A 265 8.39 3.03 -5.01
CA VAL A 265 8.58 4.46 -4.68
C VAL A 265 10.05 4.73 -4.36
N ASP A 266 10.61 5.82 -4.89
CA ASP A 266 11.99 6.22 -4.59
C ASP A 266 12.07 6.89 -3.21
N PHE A 267 12.60 6.15 -2.24
CA PHE A 267 12.95 6.66 -0.92
C PHE A 267 14.46 6.67 -0.71
N SER A 268 14.93 7.65 0.06
CA SER A 268 16.30 7.65 0.57
C SER A 268 16.35 8.03 2.04
N LEU A 269 17.32 7.49 2.76
CA LEU A 269 17.60 7.86 4.14
C LEU A 269 18.88 8.70 4.18
N LYS A 270 18.81 9.91 4.71
CA LYS A 270 19.95 10.84 4.76
C LYS A 270 20.38 11.11 6.18
N VAL A 271 21.54 10.58 6.56
CA VAL A 271 22.16 10.83 7.86
C VAL A 271 22.66 12.28 7.92
N GLN A 272 22.25 13.01 8.94
CA GLN A 272 22.77 14.33 9.28
C GLN A 272 23.83 14.15 10.38
N GLY A 273 25.03 14.72 10.17
CA GLY A 273 26.12 14.68 11.16
C GLY A 273 25.77 15.42 12.46
N LYS A 274 26.41 15.02 13.56
CA LYS A 274 26.20 15.41 14.99
C LYS A 274 25.07 16.41 15.27
N LEU A 275 24.06 15.97 16.03
CA LEU A 275 23.24 16.87 16.86
C LEU A 275 24.18 17.74 17.70
N PRO A 276 24.04 19.08 17.69
CA PRO A 276 24.85 19.90 18.58
C PRO A 276 24.59 19.46 20.02
N SER A 277 25.65 19.05 20.71
CA SER A 277 25.64 18.95 22.16
C SER A 277 25.39 20.35 22.70
N ASN A 278 24.39 20.52 23.57
CA ASN A 278 24.21 21.73 24.35
C ASN A 278 25.49 21.97 25.17
N GLU A 279 26.40 22.78 24.64
CA GLU A 279 27.49 23.38 25.39
C GLU A 279 27.21 24.88 25.54
N SER A 280 27.18 25.25 26.82
CA SER A 280 27.09 26.57 27.42
C SER A 280 27.56 27.74 26.56
N VAL A 281 26.69 28.75 26.46
CA VAL A 281 27.04 30.13 26.09
C VAL A 281 28.17 30.59 27.01
N VAL A 282 29.38 30.68 26.46
CA VAL A 282 30.47 31.46 27.05
C VAL A 282 30.28 32.88 26.54
N HIS A 283 29.96 33.79 27.46
CA HIS A 283 30.11 35.23 27.23
C HIS A 283 31.60 35.52 27.02
N ASP A 284 31.94 36.05 25.85
CA ASP A 284 33.18 36.81 25.69
C ASP A 284 32.79 38.26 25.38
N ASP A 285 32.92 39.10 26.41
CA ASP A 285 33.04 40.54 26.28
C ASP A 285 34.29 40.86 25.47
N LYS A 286 34.14 41.71 24.44
CA LYS A 286 35.15 42.69 24.08
C LYS A 286 34.56 43.79 23.20
N ASP A 287 34.42 44.94 23.86
CA ASP A 287 34.36 46.26 23.26
C ASP A 287 35.49 46.48 22.24
N SER A 288 35.14 47.09 21.11
CA SER A 288 35.89 48.27 20.63
C SER A 288 35.09 49.03 19.57
N HIS A 289 34.75 50.27 19.95
CA HIS A 289 34.29 51.40 19.17
C HIS A 289 34.69 51.46 17.69
N TYR A 290 33.73 51.80 16.83
CA TYR A 290 33.87 52.98 15.97
C TYR A 290 32.49 53.60 15.71
N ASN A 291 32.45 54.91 15.92
CA ASN A 291 31.29 55.79 15.94
C ASN A 291 31.09 56.46 14.56
N ASP A 292 29.82 56.84 14.31
CA ASP A 292 29.34 58.03 13.58
C ASP A 292 29.45 57.99 12.03
N ASP A 293 28.47 58.40 11.22
CA ASP A 293 27.34 59.31 11.41
C ASP A 293 26.30 59.16 10.26
N GLU A 294 25.03 59.51 10.55
CA GLU A 294 24.06 60.22 9.69
C GLU A 294 23.62 59.60 8.32
N ASN A 295 22.37 59.68 7.81
CA ASN A 295 21.17 60.45 8.13
C ASN A 295 19.98 59.97 7.25
N ILE A 296 18.75 60.29 7.68
CA ILE A 296 17.52 60.52 6.88
C ILE A 296 16.67 59.32 6.39
N SER A 297 15.61 59.06 7.15
CA SER A 297 14.22 58.81 6.65
C SER A 297 13.46 60.17 6.63
N PRO A 298 12.17 60.34 6.19
CA PRO A 298 11.13 59.33 5.94
C PRO A 298 10.11 59.66 4.81
N SER A 299 9.13 58.76 4.57
CA SER A 299 7.72 59.01 4.14
C SER A 299 7.20 57.75 3.42
N HIS A 300 5.92 57.40 3.37
CA HIS A 300 4.70 57.58 4.19
C HIS A 300 3.68 56.61 3.54
N ASP A 301 2.60 56.32 4.25
CA ASP A 301 1.33 55.74 3.75
C ASP A 301 1.34 54.26 3.29
N GLY A 302 0.40 53.39 3.66
CA GLY A 302 -0.84 53.52 4.42
C GLY A 302 -1.73 52.29 4.14
N LYS A 303 -2.66 52.01 5.07
CA LYS A 303 -3.89 51.18 4.94
C LYS A 303 -3.73 49.67 4.70
N GLU A 304 -4.64 48.79 5.09
CA GLU A 304 -5.79 48.71 6.01
C GLU A 304 -6.24 47.22 5.95
N MET A 305 -7.00 46.79 6.95
CA MET A 305 -7.41 45.40 7.25
C MET A 305 -8.19 44.67 6.14
N ALA A 306 -8.17 43.32 6.16
CA ALA A 306 -9.39 42.50 6.15
C ALA A 306 -9.11 41.03 6.50
N ASN A 307 -9.82 40.55 7.52
CA ASN A 307 -10.06 39.15 7.86
C ASN A 307 -10.79 38.41 6.73
N THR A 308 -10.58 37.10 6.62
CA THR A 308 -11.67 36.14 6.38
C THR A 308 -11.30 34.75 6.90
N ASP A 309 -12.04 34.33 7.92
CA ASP A 309 -12.20 32.95 8.37
C ASP A 309 -12.68 32.05 7.22
N CYS A 310 -12.18 30.82 7.18
CA CYS A 310 -12.95 29.70 6.65
C CYS A 310 -12.51 28.38 7.31
N SER A 311 -13.18 28.05 8.41
CA SER A 311 -13.14 26.79 9.12
C SER A 311 -14.15 25.79 8.54
N LEU A 312 -13.75 24.55 8.21
CA LEU A 312 -14.63 23.38 8.18
C LEU A 312 -13.85 22.07 8.52
N PRO A 313 -14.50 21.05 9.11
CA PRO A 313 -13.85 20.13 10.05
C PRO A 313 -13.35 18.81 9.43
N ARG A 314 -12.28 18.27 10.01
CA ARG A 314 -11.79 16.90 9.81
C ARG A 314 -12.68 15.91 10.56
N ARG A 315 -13.02 14.79 9.92
CA ARG A 315 -13.62 13.61 10.58
C ARG A 315 -12.51 12.63 10.95
N ASP A 316 -12.39 12.38 12.25
CA ASP A 316 -11.58 11.32 12.83
C ASP A 316 -12.27 9.96 12.63
N PHE A 317 -11.51 8.95 12.20
CA PHE A 317 -11.89 7.54 12.35
C PHE A 317 -10.93 6.91 13.34
N ALA A 318 -11.49 6.40 14.45
CA ALA A 318 -10.81 5.59 15.45
C ALA A 318 -11.40 4.17 15.41
N PHE A 319 -10.48 3.20 15.25
CA PHE A 319 -10.61 1.73 15.35
C PHE A 319 -11.51 0.98 14.36
#